data_AF-A0A7E6E4V8-F1
#
_entry.id   AF-A0A7E6E4V8-F1
#
_cell.length_a   1.000
_cell.length_b   1.000
_cell.length_c   1.000
_cell.angle_alpha   90.00
_cell.angle_beta   90.00
_cell.angle_gamma   90.00
#
_symmetry.space_group_name_H-M   'P 1'
#
loop_
_entity.id
_entity.type
_entity.pdbx_description
1 polymer ?
#
loop_
_entity_poly.entity_id
_entity_poly.type
_entity_poly.pdbx_seq_one_letter_code
_entity_poly.pdbx_strand_id
1 'polypeptide(L)'
;MAADEGSQDTLRLQFKAMQEMQLKRLQKRMEKQKEKELSLSSRADDPQGPSETSDGLSPLQAGEQDEKDGFEQRALEDEVQQLRAQLRETADENGRLYKLLKERDFEIKHLKKKIEEDRFAFTGTAGVAGDVIATKIVELSKKNRVLTAESEGAKTRVKQLSKRVQELEQELQTALARLPAKGAADAGARTPRAQAGDRALPEAPEVKVAQDRLAAANLKMSDLRNQVQSLRQELRMAQKVLASEVGEDVSVQQLLSSPGTWRGRAQQILVLQSKVRELEKQLGQPQSRAVGTASDELSVCPDPRKLTAQERNLLRIRLLEREKQEGWEKLAGERDALQRELEELRRKYEGLRARNKVLASEVKTLRNQMGTLVEKGRHDDELIDALMEQLKQLQEVLGSLSLQEEKTRASQHRLGQQLNNEAQQSSSLVAQLRAMVAEREAKVRQLELEIGQLSAQYQQNKGGGEGSSGPKVNPTCATFPEDPGQAKPPASAGDCVSRLGSSRSVTSLGHMLVESSLTWPSLPSPHGASPRFSDSPEQKGWQAQVTEFKALWQATEVERDRLTEFVSVLQKRVEESDGKLLASERKLQEERQRAVVLEQHVEKMRLEPGRAAGSQRATSRSKAGWPSRRRRTKR
;
A
#
# COMPACT_ATOMS: atom_id res chain seq x y z
N MET A 1 10.06 47.03 9.88
CA MET A 1 9.53 48.26 9.24
C MET A 1 9.88 48.26 7.75
N ALA A 2 11.05 48.74 7.31
CA ALA A 2 11.36 48.92 5.87
C ALA A 2 11.23 47.68 4.97
N ALA A 3 11.45 46.46 5.48
CA ALA A 3 11.33 45.23 4.68
C ALA A 3 9.87 44.84 4.31
N ASP A 4 8.88 45.37 5.03
CA ASP A 4 7.46 45.01 4.84
C ASP A 4 6.72 45.98 3.89
N GLU A 5 7.28 47.16 3.65
CA GLU A 5 6.77 48.09 2.63
C GLU A 5 7.12 47.58 1.22
N GLY A 6 8.34 47.06 1.03
CA GLY A 6 8.78 46.48 -0.25
C GLY A 6 7.98 45.23 -0.67
N SER A 7 7.49 44.43 0.28
CA SER A 7 6.63 43.27 0.00
C SER A 7 5.24 43.71 -0.48
N GLN A 8 4.66 44.72 0.17
CA GLN A 8 3.36 45.31 -0.20
C GLN A 8 3.40 46.03 -1.54
N ASP A 9 4.46 46.77 -1.84
CA ASP A 9 4.60 47.44 -3.14
C ASP A 9 4.86 46.46 -4.28
N THR A 10 5.58 45.36 -4.02
CA THR A 10 5.70 44.25 -4.98
C THR A 10 4.32 43.63 -5.29
N LEU A 11 3.50 43.38 -4.27
CA LEU A 11 2.13 42.88 -4.43
C LEU A 11 1.22 43.87 -5.19
N ARG A 12 1.34 45.17 -4.93
CA ARG A 12 0.62 46.23 -5.66
C ARG A 12 1.02 46.28 -7.14
N LEU A 13 2.31 46.16 -7.44
CA LEU A 13 2.82 46.10 -8.82
C LEU A 13 2.32 44.84 -9.54
N GLN A 14 2.33 43.67 -8.89
CA GLN A 14 1.78 42.44 -9.45
C GLN A 14 0.27 42.54 -9.70
N PHE A 15 -0.49 43.14 -8.78
CA PHE A 15 -1.92 43.37 -8.94
C PHE A 15 -2.23 44.34 -10.09
N LYS A 16 -1.46 45.43 -10.22
CA LYS A 16 -1.57 46.39 -11.33
C LYS A 16 -1.25 45.71 -12.67
N ALA A 17 -0.19 44.92 -12.75
CA ALA A 17 0.16 44.15 -13.95
C ALA A 17 -0.93 43.13 -14.33
N MET A 18 -1.60 42.51 -13.33
CA MET A 18 -2.75 41.64 -13.56
C MET A 18 -3.94 42.41 -14.16
N GLN A 19 -4.27 43.60 -13.63
CA GLN A 19 -5.33 44.45 -14.16
C GLN A 19 -5.03 44.91 -15.60
N GLU A 20 -3.80 45.36 -15.87
CA GLU A 20 -3.37 45.73 -17.22
C GLU A 20 -3.44 44.54 -18.19
N MET A 21 -3.11 43.32 -17.74
CA MET A 21 -3.27 42.11 -18.55
C MET A 21 -4.73 41.79 -18.84
N GLN A 22 -5.64 41.99 -17.88
CA GLN A 22 -7.09 41.81 -18.10
C GLN A 22 -7.64 42.85 -19.10
N LEU A 23 -7.25 44.13 -18.96
CA LEU A 23 -7.62 45.19 -19.91
C LEU A 23 -7.09 44.89 -21.33
N LYS A 24 -5.82 44.49 -21.47
CA LYS A 24 -5.25 44.07 -22.77
C LYS A 24 -5.97 42.86 -23.37
N ARG A 25 -6.41 41.89 -22.55
CA ARG A 25 -7.23 40.75 -23.02
C ARG A 25 -8.62 41.17 -23.48
N LEU A 26 -9.25 42.13 -22.78
CA LEU A 26 -10.54 42.69 -23.18
C LEU A 26 -10.41 43.48 -24.49
N GLN A 27 -9.40 44.35 -24.60
CA GLN A 27 -9.11 45.12 -25.81
C GLN A 27 -8.88 44.20 -27.02
N LYS A 28 -8.05 43.16 -26.90
CA LYS A 28 -7.85 42.16 -27.98
C LYS A 28 -9.12 41.39 -28.36
N ARG A 29 -10.11 41.26 -27.46
CA ARG A 29 -11.42 40.69 -27.80
C ARG A 29 -12.27 41.69 -28.59
N MET A 30 -12.27 42.95 -28.20
CA MET A 30 -12.94 44.03 -28.94
C MET A 30 -12.34 44.22 -30.34
N GLU A 31 -11.01 44.18 -30.47
CA GLU A 31 -10.31 44.25 -31.76
C GLU A 31 -10.70 43.05 -32.64
N LYS A 32 -10.66 41.82 -32.12
CA LYS A 32 -11.13 40.63 -32.85
C LYS A 32 -12.62 40.62 -33.18
N GLN A 33 -13.46 41.35 -32.43
CA GLN A 33 -14.87 41.54 -32.78
C GLN A 33 -15.00 42.55 -33.93
N LYS A 34 -14.27 43.67 -33.88
CA LYS A 34 -14.22 44.65 -34.96
C LYS A 34 -13.65 44.07 -36.26
N GLU A 35 -12.57 43.28 -36.19
CA GLU A 35 -12.02 42.55 -37.35
C GLU A 35 -13.07 41.61 -37.97
N LYS A 36 -13.86 40.91 -37.13
CA LYS A 36 -14.95 40.06 -37.61
C LYS A 36 -16.07 40.87 -38.25
N GLU A 37 -16.52 41.95 -37.61
CA GLU A 37 -17.55 42.85 -38.16
C GLU A 37 -17.10 43.46 -39.50
N LEU A 38 -15.84 43.90 -39.60
CA LEU A 38 -15.23 44.39 -40.84
C LEU A 38 -15.16 43.30 -41.92
N SER A 39 -14.78 42.07 -41.56
CA SER A 39 -14.76 40.93 -42.49
C SER A 39 -16.15 40.46 -42.94
N LEU A 40 -17.20 40.82 -42.19
CA LEU A 40 -18.59 40.57 -42.54
C LEU A 40 -19.15 41.71 -43.41
N SER A 41 -18.77 42.97 -43.18
CA SER A 41 -19.15 44.08 -44.06
C SER A 41 -18.43 43.99 -45.41
N SER A 42 -17.14 43.64 -45.44
CA SER A 42 -16.37 43.48 -46.69
C SER A 42 -16.82 42.30 -47.57
N ARG A 43 -17.84 41.54 -47.14
CA ARG A 43 -18.44 40.43 -47.89
C ARG A 43 -19.91 40.68 -48.22
N ALA A 44 -20.44 41.86 -47.89
CA ALA A 44 -21.81 42.28 -48.22
C ALA A 44 -21.86 43.22 -49.43
N ASP A 45 -20.76 43.91 -49.73
CA ASP A 45 -20.63 44.85 -50.86
C ASP A 45 -20.03 44.19 -52.11
N ASP A 46 -20.71 43.19 -52.67
CA ASP A 46 -20.49 42.78 -54.07
C ASP A 46 -21.78 42.18 -54.69
N PRO A 47 -22.50 42.90 -55.57
CA PRO A 47 -23.83 42.50 -56.02
C PRO A 47 -23.79 41.65 -57.29
N GLN A 48 -24.18 40.38 -57.20
CA GLN A 48 -24.27 39.50 -58.37
C GLN A 48 -25.67 39.55 -59.01
N GLY A 49 -25.79 40.35 -60.08
CA GLY A 49 -26.88 40.32 -61.07
C GLY A 49 -26.43 39.62 -62.38
N PRO A 50 -27.35 39.22 -63.28
CA PRO A 50 -27.20 37.92 -63.94
C PRO A 50 -26.89 37.93 -65.46
N SER A 51 -26.35 36.79 -65.90
CA SER A 51 -26.45 36.21 -67.27
C SER A 51 -25.61 36.81 -68.42
N GLU A 52 -25.51 35.97 -69.47
CA GLU A 52 -25.13 36.25 -70.87
C GLU A 52 -23.64 36.12 -71.29
N THR A 53 -23.39 35.01 -72.00
CA THR A 53 -22.60 34.85 -73.24
C THR A 53 -21.33 35.68 -73.50
N SER A 54 -20.21 34.99 -73.77
CA SER A 54 -19.54 35.08 -75.09
C SER A 54 -18.53 33.95 -75.30
N ASP A 55 -18.60 33.30 -76.47
CA ASP A 55 -17.46 32.58 -77.05
C ASP A 55 -16.32 33.57 -77.41
N GLY A 56 -15.08 33.09 -77.54
CA GLY A 56 -14.04 33.86 -78.22
C GLY A 56 -12.57 33.47 -78.01
N LEU A 57 -12.08 32.52 -78.83
CA LEU A 57 -10.72 32.46 -79.43
C LEU A 57 -9.48 32.52 -78.47
N SER A 58 -8.52 31.60 -78.48
CA SER A 58 -7.87 30.99 -79.65
C SER A 58 -7.14 29.68 -79.28
N PRO A 59 -7.16 28.63 -80.13
CA PRO A 59 -6.42 27.39 -79.89
C PRO A 59 -5.08 27.38 -80.63
N LEU A 60 -3.96 27.46 -79.92
CA LEU A 60 -2.63 27.02 -80.35
C LEU A 60 -1.74 26.94 -79.09
N GLN A 61 -1.00 25.83 -78.93
CA GLN A 61 -0.03 25.60 -77.83
C GLN A 61 -0.62 25.18 -76.45
N ALA A 62 -1.33 24.03 -76.39
CA ALA A 62 -1.76 23.42 -75.11
C ALA A 62 -1.41 21.91 -74.94
N GLY A 63 -1.14 21.18 -76.03
CA GLY A 63 -1.04 19.71 -76.03
C GLY A 63 0.08 19.05 -75.21
N GLU A 64 1.04 19.81 -74.66
CA GLU A 64 2.07 19.32 -73.73
C GLU A 64 2.07 20.06 -72.38
N GLN A 65 1.21 21.07 -72.23
CA GLN A 65 1.01 21.76 -70.94
C GLN A 65 -0.15 21.11 -70.17
N ASP A 66 -1.25 20.73 -70.83
CA ASP A 66 -2.42 20.12 -70.18
C ASP A 66 -2.10 18.86 -69.34
N GLU A 67 -1.11 18.03 -69.71
CA GLU A 67 -0.71 16.87 -68.89
C GLU A 67 0.12 17.24 -67.64
N LYS A 68 0.90 18.32 -67.70
CA LYS A 68 1.68 18.82 -66.55
C LYS A 68 0.80 19.66 -65.63
N ASP A 69 0.05 20.59 -66.21
CA ASP A 69 -0.94 21.40 -65.50
C ASP A 69 -2.01 20.49 -64.87
N GLY A 70 -2.45 19.42 -65.56
CA GLY A 70 -3.35 18.42 -64.99
C GLY A 70 -2.77 17.58 -63.85
N PHE A 71 -1.45 17.35 -63.81
CA PHE A 71 -0.78 16.67 -62.70
C PHE A 71 -0.54 17.62 -61.52
N GLU A 72 -0.06 18.83 -61.77
CA GLU A 72 0.13 19.87 -60.76
C GLU A 72 -1.20 20.31 -60.15
N GLN A 73 -2.25 20.47 -60.96
CA GLN A 73 -3.60 20.75 -60.49
C GLN A 73 -4.18 19.59 -59.67
N ARG A 74 -3.95 18.33 -60.06
CA ARG A 74 -4.35 17.18 -59.23
C ARG A 74 -3.60 17.15 -57.89
N ALA A 75 -2.30 17.43 -57.88
CA ALA A 75 -1.51 17.50 -56.65
C ALA A 75 -1.99 18.64 -55.72
N LEU A 76 -2.33 19.80 -56.28
CA LEU A 76 -2.93 20.92 -55.55
C LEU A 76 -4.35 20.59 -55.05
N GLU A 77 -5.16 19.87 -55.83
CA GLU A 77 -6.48 19.39 -55.41
C GLU A 77 -6.39 18.37 -54.28
N ASP A 78 -5.40 17.47 -54.30
CA ASP A 78 -5.12 16.52 -53.23
C ASP A 78 -4.60 17.23 -51.96
N GLU A 79 -3.72 18.22 -52.09
CA GLU A 79 -3.26 19.05 -50.96
C GLU A 79 -4.44 19.85 -50.36
N VAL A 80 -5.29 20.46 -51.19
CA VAL A 80 -6.51 21.15 -50.74
C VAL A 80 -7.48 20.19 -50.05
N GLN A 81 -7.61 18.94 -50.52
CA GLN A 81 -8.39 17.90 -49.85
C GLN A 81 -7.78 17.51 -48.50
N GLN A 82 -6.45 17.36 -48.42
CA GLN A 82 -5.73 17.06 -47.18
C GLN A 82 -5.88 18.20 -46.15
N LEU A 83 -5.72 19.45 -46.56
CA LEU A 83 -5.95 20.63 -45.73
C LEU A 83 -7.42 20.71 -45.26
N ARG A 84 -8.40 20.39 -46.12
CA ARG A 84 -9.82 20.29 -45.73
C ARG A 84 -10.10 19.12 -44.78
N ALA A 85 -9.32 18.04 -44.82
CA ALA A 85 -9.41 16.95 -43.85
C ALA A 85 -8.84 17.37 -42.48
N GLN A 86 -7.64 17.96 -42.45
CA GLN A 86 -7.02 18.50 -41.24
C GLN A 86 -7.87 19.61 -40.58
N LEU A 87 -8.50 20.47 -41.38
CA LEU A 87 -9.37 21.55 -40.88
C LEU A 87 -10.67 20.99 -40.27
N ARG A 88 -11.18 19.85 -40.76
CA ARG A 88 -12.27 19.10 -40.11
C ARG A 88 -11.81 18.44 -38.81
N GLU A 89 -10.70 17.71 -38.84
CA GLU A 89 -10.17 17.02 -37.66
C GLU A 89 -9.86 17.99 -36.50
N THR A 90 -9.21 19.12 -36.80
CA THR A 90 -8.96 20.18 -35.81
C THR A 90 -10.25 20.86 -35.35
N ALA A 91 -11.29 20.98 -36.18
CA ALA A 91 -12.60 21.46 -35.74
C ALA A 91 -13.28 20.47 -34.78
N ASP A 92 -13.20 19.16 -35.06
CA ASP A 92 -13.75 18.10 -34.21
C ASP A 92 -12.97 17.94 -32.90
N GLU A 93 -11.64 18.10 -32.92
CA GLU A 93 -10.82 18.17 -31.71
C GLU A 93 -11.15 19.42 -30.88
N ASN A 94 -11.23 20.60 -31.48
CA ASN A 94 -11.71 21.81 -30.79
C ASN A 94 -13.12 21.59 -30.19
N GLY A 95 -14.02 20.92 -30.91
CA GLY A 95 -15.35 20.54 -30.42
C GLY A 95 -15.31 19.62 -29.20
N ARG A 96 -14.41 18.62 -29.18
CA ARG A 96 -14.15 17.75 -28.03
C ARG A 96 -13.57 18.53 -26.84
N LEU A 97 -12.58 19.39 -27.08
CA LEU A 97 -11.98 20.25 -26.06
C LEU A 97 -12.99 21.23 -25.44
N TYR A 98 -13.88 21.83 -26.23
CA TYR A 98 -14.95 22.70 -25.71
C TYR A 98 -15.98 21.94 -24.85
N LYS A 99 -16.27 20.66 -25.13
CA LYS A 99 -17.12 19.82 -24.27
C LYS A 99 -16.42 19.55 -22.93
N LEU A 100 -15.17 19.08 -22.98
CA LEU A 100 -14.37 18.83 -21.78
C LEU A 100 -14.20 20.09 -20.93
N LEU A 101 -13.95 21.25 -21.54
CA LEU A 101 -13.86 22.53 -20.83
C LEU A 101 -15.16 22.84 -20.06
N LYS A 102 -16.33 22.65 -20.69
CA LYS A 102 -17.64 22.87 -20.05
C LYS A 102 -17.89 21.90 -18.89
N GLU A 103 -17.49 20.65 -19.03
CA GLU A 103 -17.55 19.65 -17.95
C GLU A 103 -16.67 20.06 -16.76
N ARG A 104 -15.44 20.51 -17.01
CA ARG A 104 -14.54 21.01 -15.95
C ARG A 104 -15.01 22.32 -15.34
N ASP A 105 -15.59 23.24 -16.11
CA ASP A 105 -16.22 24.45 -15.58
C ASP A 105 -17.42 24.11 -14.68
N PHE A 106 -18.19 23.07 -15.00
CA PHE A 106 -19.27 22.58 -14.14
C PHE A 106 -18.75 21.92 -12.87
N GLU A 107 -17.72 21.08 -12.98
CA GLU A 107 -17.01 20.47 -11.84
C GLU A 107 -16.43 21.55 -10.90
N ILE A 108 -15.77 22.57 -11.44
CA ILE A 108 -15.23 23.71 -10.68
C ILE A 108 -16.35 24.50 -10.00
N LYS A 109 -17.50 24.73 -10.65
CA LYS A 109 -18.66 25.38 -10.04
C LYS A 109 -19.24 24.54 -8.90
N HIS A 110 -19.37 23.23 -9.09
CA HIS A 110 -19.86 22.32 -8.07
C HIS A 110 -18.90 22.25 -6.86
N LEU A 111 -17.60 22.13 -7.10
CA LEU A 111 -16.57 22.15 -6.05
C LEU A 111 -16.52 23.49 -5.32
N LYS A 112 -16.67 24.63 -6.01
CA LYS A 112 -16.79 25.95 -5.37
C LYS A 112 -18.04 26.05 -4.50
N LYS A 113 -19.20 25.62 -4.99
CA LYS A 113 -20.44 25.57 -4.22
C LYS A 113 -20.28 24.70 -2.97
N LYS A 114 -19.64 23.53 -3.12
CA LYS A 114 -19.33 22.64 -1.99
C LYS A 114 -18.35 23.28 -0.99
N ILE A 115 -17.29 23.94 -1.46
CA ILE A 115 -16.37 24.69 -0.58
C ILE A 115 -17.09 25.85 0.13
N GLU A 116 -18.05 26.50 -0.52
CA GLU A 116 -18.87 27.55 0.09
C GLU A 116 -19.86 26.96 1.11
N GLU A 117 -20.48 25.81 0.84
CA GLU A 117 -21.34 25.07 1.77
C GLU A 117 -20.55 24.54 2.98
N ASP A 118 -19.40 23.89 2.76
CA ASP A 118 -18.47 23.44 3.80
C ASP A 118 -17.95 24.65 4.60
N ARG A 119 -17.68 25.79 3.94
CA ARG A 119 -17.34 27.05 4.62
C ARG A 119 -18.52 27.61 5.39
N PHE A 120 -19.77 27.50 4.92
CA PHE A 120 -20.94 27.92 5.70
C PHE A 120 -21.22 26.97 6.88
N ALA A 121 -20.91 25.69 6.78
CA ALA A 121 -20.94 24.76 7.92
C ALA A 121 -19.83 25.08 8.95
N PHE A 122 -18.62 25.40 8.47
CA PHE A 122 -17.47 25.72 9.33
C PHE A 122 -17.47 27.16 9.86
N THR A 123 -18.12 28.09 9.16
CA THR A 123 -18.23 29.53 9.50
C THR A 123 -19.63 29.87 10.05
N GLY A 124 -20.59 28.93 10.01
CA GLY A 124 -21.83 28.99 10.79
C GLY A 124 -21.58 28.89 12.30
N THR A 125 -20.39 28.43 12.70
CA THR A 125 -19.87 28.59 14.06
C THR A 125 -19.12 29.91 14.26
N ALA A 126 -18.86 30.74 13.24
CA ALA A 126 -18.28 32.08 13.41
C ALA A 126 -19.33 33.08 13.92
N GLY A 127 -19.73 32.86 15.17
CA GLY A 127 -20.68 33.60 15.98
C GLY A 127 -20.60 33.07 17.41
N VAL A 128 -21.65 33.29 18.21
CA VAL A 128 -21.66 32.92 19.65
C VAL A 128 -21.26 31.45 19.90
N ALA A 129 -21.62 30.52 19.00
CA ALA A 129 -21.23 29.11 19.10
C ALA A 129 -19.71 28.87 19.00
N GLY A 130 -19.00 29.61 18.15
CA GLY A 130 -17.54 29.50 17.99
C GLY A 130 -16.78 30.14 19.15
N ASP A 131 -17.30 31.23 19.71
CA ASP A 131 -16.79 31.77 20.99
C ASP A 131 -17.00 30.77 22.14
N VAL A 132 -18.14 30.07 22.18
CA VAL A 132 -18.38 28.97 23.14
C VAL A 132 -17.42 27.80 22.91
N ILE A 133 -17.11 27.42 21.67
CA ILE A 133 -16.12 26.37 21.38
C ILE A 133 -14.70 26.84 21.73
N ALA A 134 -14.30 28.06 21.38
CA ALA A 134 -12.98 28.61 21.66
C ALA A 134 -12.74 28.77 23.18
N THR A 135 -13.72 29.32 23.91
CA THR A 135 -13.69 29.35 25.38
C THR A 135 -13.65 27.94 25.95
N LYS A 136 -14.36 26.96 25.38
CA LYS A 136 -14.30 25.57 25.84
C LYS A 136 -12.95 24.90 25.59
N ILE A 137 -12.31 25.16 24.45
CA ILE A 137 -10.95 24.71 24.16
C ILE A 137 -9.97 25.30 25.18
N VAL A 138 -10.07 26.61 25.48
CA VAL A 138 -9.23 27.26 26.50
C VAL A 138 -9.50 26.71 27.90
N GLU A 139 -10.75 26.47 28.30
CA GLU A 139 -11.10 25.79 29.56
C GLU A 139 -10.50 24.40 29.65
N LEU A 140 -10.66 23.58 28.59
CA LEU A 140 -10.14 22.22 28.55
C LEU A 140 -8.60 22.23 28.58
N SER A 141 -7.93 23.14 27.88
CA SER A 141 -6.48 23.31 27.95
C SER A 141 -6.02 23.76 29.35
N LYS A 142 -6.76 24.65 30.03
CA LYS A 142 -6.48 25.01 31.44
C LYS A 142 -6.63 23.81 32.36
N LYS A 143 -7.71 23.03 32.24
CA LYS A 143 -7.94 21.79 33.00
C LYS A 143 -6.85 20.75 32.73
N ASN A 144 -6.42 20.59 31.48
CA ASN A 144 -5.37 19.64 31.10
C ASN A 144 -4.01 20.02 31.69
N ARG A 145 -3.67 21.32 31.73
CA ARG A 145 -2.48 21.82 32.45
C ARG A 145 -2.55 21.54 33.96
N VAL A 146 -3.70 21.77 34.60
CA VAL A 146 -3.89 21.47 36.04
C VAL A 146 -3.75 19.96 36.30
N LEU A 147 -4.42 19.11 35.52
CA LEU A 147 -4.31 17.65 35.64
C LEU A 147 -2.88 17.15 35.41
N THR A 148 -2.13 17.79 34.50
CA THR A 148 -0.71 17.47 34.27
C THR A 148 0.12 17.78 35.52
N ALA A 149 -0.02 18.99 36.10
CA ALA A 149 0.66 19.38 37.33
C ALA A 149 0.26 18.50 38.54
N GLU A 150 -1.02 18.12 38.67
CA GLU A 150 -1.48 17.17 39.67
C GLU A 150 -0.87 15.77 39.47
N SER A 151 -0.76 15.30 38.23
CA SER A 151 -0.13 14.01 37.90
C SER A 151 1.37 14.01 38.19
N GLU A 152 2.05 15.12 37.98
CA GLU A 152 3.47 15.30 38.31
C GLU A 152 3.66 15.37 39.82
N GLY A 153 2.81 16.13 40.53
CA GLY A 153 2.75 16.15 41.99
C GLY A 153 2.37 14.81 42.61
N ALA A 154 1.64 13.94 41.90
CA ALA A 154 1.40 12.55 42.31
C ALA A 154 2.64 11.68 42.05
N LYS A 155 3.29 11.79 40.89
CA LYS A 155 4.54 11.07 40.56
C LYS A 155 5.68 11.41 41.53
N THR A 156 5.81 12.67 41.97
CA THR A 156 6.83 13.05 42.97
C THR A 156 6.52 12.45 44.35
N ARG A 157 5.26 12.47 44.80
CA ARG A 157 4.83 11.79 46.03
C ARG A 157 5.05 10.28 45.97
N VAL A 158 4.74 9.63 44.85
CA VAL A 158 5.05 8.20 44.65
C VAL A 158 6.57 7.95 44.74
N LYS A 159 7.40 8.76 44.06
CA LYS A 159 8.87 8.65 44.17
C LYS A 159 9.38 8.84 45.60
N GLN A 160 8.80 9.76 46.37
CA GLN A 160 9.14 9.96 47.79
C GLN A 160 8.76 8.74 48.64
N LEU A 161 7.55 8.20 48.45
CA LEU A 161 7.11 6.98 49.15
C LEU A 161 7.93 5.76 48.77
N SER A 162 8.27 5.57 47.49
CA SER A 162 9.14 4.48 47.03
C SER A 162 10.54 4.57 47.63
N LYS A 163 11.12 5.78 47.75
CA LYS A 163 12.38 5.97 48.48
C LYS A 163 12.24 5.59 49.96
N ARG A 164 11.17 6.01 50.63
CA ARG A 164 10.96 5.66 52.05
C ARG A 164 10.73 4.15 52.25
N VAL A 165 10.10 3.47 51.30
CA VAL A 165 9.99 2.00 51.30
C VAL A 165 11.38 1.36 51.16
N GLN A 166 12.20 1.82 50.21
CA GLN A 166 13.57 1.32 50.03
C GLN A 166 14.47 1.57 51.25
N GLU A 167 14.35 2.73 51.91
CA GLU A 167 15.00 3.02 53.18
C GLU A 167 14.56 2.03 54.28
N LEU A 168 13.25 1.80 54.43
CA LEU A 168 12.70 0.84 55.40
C LEU A 168 13.10 -0.61 55.09
N GLU A 169 13.20 -1.00 53.82
CA GLU A 169 13.70 -2.31 53.39
C GLU A 169 15.19 -2.47 53.73
N GLN A 170 16.00 -1.42 53.58
CA GLN A 170 17.41 -1.41 53.99
C GLN A 170 17.58 -1.38 55.51
N GLU A 171 16.74 -0.63 56.24
CA GLU A 171 16.67 -0.65 57.71
C GLU A 171 16.30 -2.07 58.20
N LEU A 172 15.36 -2.77 57.54
CA LEU A 172 14.99 -4.15 57.84
C LEU A 172 16.13 -5.13 57.53
N GLN A 173 16.76 -5.03 56.36
CA GLN A 173 17.89 -5.89 55.97
C GLN A 173 19.10 -5.71 56.88
N THR A 174 19.40 -4.47 57.29
CA THR A 174 20.48 -4.19 58.24
C THR A 174 20.13 -4.60 59.67
N ALA A 175 18.86 -4.57 60.08
CA ALA A 175 18.41 -5.15 61.35
C ALA A 175 18.53 -6.69 61.34
N LEU A 176 18.14 -7.35 60.25
CA LEU A 176 18.31 -8.80 60.07
C LEU A 176 19.79 -9.20 60.06
N ALA A 177 20.66 -8.43 59.40
CA ALA A 177 22.11 -8.65 59.38
C ALA A 177 22.81 -8.32 60.71
N ARG A 178 22.16 -7.57 61.62
CA ARG A 178 22.67 -7.25 62.96
C ARG A 178 22.38 -8.33 64.01
N LEU A 179 21.64 -9.38 63.67
CA LEU A 179 21.43 -10.54 64.56
C LEU A 179 22.72 -11.38 64.64
N PRO A 180 23.37 -11.51 65.81
CA PRO A 180 24.65 -12.20 65.93
C PRO A 180 24.48 -13.71 66.16
N ALA A 181 25.31 -14.51 65.50
CA ALA A 181 25.47 -15.92 65.83
C ALA A 181 26.37 -16.12 67.07
N LYS A 182 25.78 -16.54 68.18
CA LYS A 182 26.39 -17.14 69.40
C LYS A 182 25.24 -17.78 70.17
N GLY A 183 25.12 -19.09 70.30
CA GLY A 183 25.99 -20.01 71.06
C GLY A 183 25.10 -20.66 72.14
N ALA A 184 24.52 -21.82 71.89
CA ALA A 184 25.08 -23.14 72.23
C ALA A 184 24.83 -23.57 73.69
N ALA A 185 23.75 -24.32 73.92
CA ALA A 185 23.67 -25.37 74.95
C ALA A 185 22.54 -26.39 74.63
N ASP A 186 22.99 -27.61 74.32
CA ASP A 186 22.36 -28.92 74.56
C ASP A 186 21.44 -29.61 73.51
N ALA A 187 21.65 -30.93 73.44
CA ALA A 187 20.89 -32.03 72.82
C ALA A 187 20.46 -31.96 71.33
N GLY A 188 21.29 -32.58 70.47
CA GLY A 188 20.76 -33.63 69.57
C GLY A 188 20.82 -33.44 68.03
N ALA A 189 21.59 -34.32 67.37
CA ALA A 189 21.43 -34.78 65.98
C ALA A 189 21.71 -33.82 64.79
N ARG A 190 22.99 -33.78 64.40
CA ARG A 190 23.52 -33.87 63.01
C ARG A 190 22.70 -33.25 61.85
N THR A 191 23.22 -32.16 61.29
CA THR A 191 23.15 -31.91 59.83
C THR A 191 24.21 -32.77 59.11
N PRO A 192 24.01 -33.17 57.83
CA PRO A 192 24.46 -32.28 56.76
C PRO A 192 23.65 -32.31 55.43
N ARG A 193 23.87 -31.25 54.65
CA ARG A 193 23.75 -31.14 53.18
C ARG A 193 22.37 -31.26 52.51
N ALA A 194 21.96 -30.09 52.00
CA ALA A 194 21.37 -29.86 50.69
C ALA A 194 21.17 -31.08 49.76
N GLN A 195 19.90 -31.35 49.44
CA GLN A 195 19.48 -31.83 48.13
C GLN A 195 18.06 -31.28 47.83
N ALA A 196 17.77 -31.07 46.56
CA ALA A 196 16.45 -30.60 46.12
C ALA A 196 15.39 -31.65 46.46
N GLY A 197 14.26 -31.21 47.03
CA GLY A 197 13.17 -32.08 47.45
C GLY A 197 11.83 -31.42 47.15
N ASP A 198 11.15 -31.96 46.14
CA ASP A 198 9.76 -31.67 45.83
C ASP A 198 8.84 -31.93 47.03
N ARG A 199 7.99 -30.94 47.37
CA ARG A 199 6.72 -31.22 48.06
C ARG A 199 5.69 -30.11 47.84
N ALA A 200 4.74 -30.36 46.96
CA ALA A 200 3.58 -29.50 46.76
C ALA A 200 2.58 -29.55 47.95
N LEU A 201 2.16 -28.37 48.41
CA LEU A 201 0.92 -28.04 49.15
C LEU A 201 0.78 -28.56 50.60
N PRO A 202 0.28 -27.70 51.53
CA PRO A 202 -1.18 -27.45 51.60
C PRO A 202 -1.69 -26.01 51.35
N GLU A 203 -0.84 -24.98 51.18
CA GLU A 203 -1.32 -23.59 51.28
C GLU A 203 -2.19 -23.07 50.11
N ALA A 204 -2.00 -23.55 48.87
CA ALA A 204 -2.73 -23.02 47.72
C ALA A 204 -4.28 -23.16 47.76
N PRO A 205 -4.90 -24.27 48.22
CA PRO A 205 -6.36 -24.32 48.40
C PRO A 205 -6.85 -23.35 49.47
N GLU A 206 -6.14 -23.17 50.58
CA GLU A 206 -6.56 -22.25 51.65
C GLU A 206 -6.43 -20.79 51.23
N VAL A 207 -5.33 -20.44 50.54
CA VAL A 207 -5.15 -19.12 49.93
C VAL A 207 -6.25 -18.82 48.89
N LYS A 208 -6.63 -19.80 48.06
CA LYS A 208 -7.77 -19.65 47.12
C LYS A 208 -9.10 -19.44 47.85
N VAL A 209 -9.42 -20.26 48.86
CA VAL A 209 -10.66 -20.10 49.65
C VAL A 209 -10.67 -18.75 50.38
N ALA A 210 -9.54 -18.27 50.88
CA ALA A 210 -9.41 -16.93 51.47
C ALA A 210 -9.59 -15.81 50.43
N GLN A 211 -9.03 -15.98 49.23
CA GLN A 211 -9.16 -15.03 48.11
C GLN A 211 -10.60 -14.97 47.58
N ASP A 212 -11.28 -16.11 47.45
CA ASP A 212 -12.69 -16.19 47.05
C ASP A 212 -13.62 -15.59 48.13
N ARG A 213 -13.33 -15.83 49.42
CA ARG A 213 -14.04 -15.18 50.53
C ARG A 213 -13.84 -13.66 50.53
N LEU A 214 -12.62 -13.18 50.23
CA LEU A 214 -12.33 -11.75 50.09
C LEU A 214 -13.06 -11.14 48.89
N ALA A 215 -13.10 -11.85 47.75
CA ALA A 215 -13.86 -11.42 46.57
C ALA A 215 -15.37 -11.35 46.87
N ALA A 216 -15.93 -12.36 47.53
CA ALA A 216 -17.35 -12.38 47.94
C ALA A 216 -17.68 -11.29 48.97
N ALA A 217 -16.77 -10.99 49.90
CA ALA A 217 -16.92 -9.89 50.85
C ALA A 217 -16.86 -8.52 50.14
N ASN A 218 -15.93 -8.34 49.20
CA ASN A 218 -15.83 -7.13 48.38
C ASN A 218 -17.09 -6.90 47.53
N LEU A 219 -17.64 -7.96 46.91
CA LEU A 219 -18.89 -7.89 46.15
C LEU A 219 -20.06 -7.43 47.04
N LYS A 220 -20.25 -8.06 48.21
CA LYS A 220 -21.24 -7.63 49.20
C LYS A 220 -21.02 -6.19 49.66
N MET A 221 -19.76 -5.74 49.77
CA MET A 221 -19.44 -4.36 50.13
C MET A 221 -19.76 -3.36 49.00
N SER A 222 -19.64 -3.74 47.73
CA SER A 222 -20.18 -2.93 46.62
C SER A 222 -21.70 -2.90 46.59
N ASP A 223 -22.36 -4.05 46.82
CA ASP A 223 -23.83 -4.12 46.83
C ASP A 223 -24.43 -3.27 47.95
N LEU A 224 -23.88 -3.35 49.16
CA LEU A 224 -24.29 -2.51 50.29
C LEU A 224 -24.00 -1.02 50.04
N ARG A 225 -22.88 -0.67 49.39
CA ARG A 225 -22.62 0.73 48.96
C ARG A 225 -23.68 1.21 47.97
N ASN A 226 -24.07 0.38 47.01
CA ASN A 226 -25.09 0.71 46.01
C ASN A 226 -26.48 0.86 46.65
N GLN A 227 -26.85 -0.05 47.56
CA GLN A 227 -28.09 0.06 48.34
C GLN A 227 -28.13 1.34 49.19
N VAL A 228 -27.04 1.68 49.88
CA VAL A 228 -26.94 2.94 50.64
C VAL A 228 -27.03 4.18 49.72
N GLN A 229 -26.56 4.10 48.48
CA GLN A 229 -26.76 5.18 47.50
C GLN A 229 -28.22 5.27 47.03
N SER A 230 -28.90 4.15 46.75
CA SER A 230 -30.33 4.12 46.40
C SER A 230 -31.19 4.71 47.51
N LEU A 231 -31.03 4.22 48.75
CA LEU A 231 -31.76 4.70 49.92
C LEU A 231 -31.50 6.19 50.18
N ARG A 232 -30.28 6.70 49.94
CA ARG A 232 -29.98 8.14 50.00
C ARG A 232 -30.66 8.93 48.88
N GLN A 233 -30.82 8.38 47.68
CA GLN A 233 -31.57 9.01 46.60
C GLN A 233 -33.07 9.01 46.89
N GLU A 234 -33.63 7.90 47.33
CA GLU A 234 -35.03 7.78 47.77
C GLU A 234 -35.35 8.75 48.91
N LEU A 235 -34.47 8.85 49.93
CA LEU A 235 -34.61 9.83 51.00
C LEU A 235 -34.62 11.29 50.48
N ARG A 236 -33.76 11.63 49.51
CA ARG A 236 -33.77 12.96 48.87
C ARG A 236 -35.04 13.19 48.05
N MET A 237 -35.58 12.16 47.40
CA MET A 237 -36.85 12.27 46.66
C MET A 237 -38.02 12.47 47.62
N ALA A 238 -38.09 11.71 48.72
CA ALA A 238 -39.07 11.90 49.78
C ALA A 238 -38.98 13.30 50.41
N GLN A 239 -37.77 13.79 50.69
CA GLN A 239 -37.54 15.17 51.17
C GLN A 239 -38.01 16.23 50.17
N LYS A 240 -37.83 16.03 48.86
CA LYS A 240 -38.35 16.94 47.82
C LYS A 240 -39.88 16.92 47.73
N VAL A 241 -40.50 15.75 47.81
CA VAL A 241 -41.97 15.64 47.84
C VAL A 241 -42.52 16.34 49.08
N LEU A 242 -41.96 16.08 50.25
CA LEU A 242 -42.31 16.77 51.49
C LEU A 242 -42.12 18.30 51.36
N ALA A 243 -41.00 18.78 50.80
CA ALA A 243 -40.80 20.21 50.56
C ALA A 243 -41.83 20.81 49.57
N SER A 244 -42.34 20.04 48.60
CA SER A 244 -43.39 20.53 47.68
C SER A 244 -44.77 20.65 48.35
N GLU A 245 -45.08 19.76 49.30
CA GLU A 245 -46.28 19.80 50.14
C GLU A 245 -46.19 20.86 51.26
N VAL A 246 -44.96 21.14 51.73
CA VAL A 246 -44.68 21.98 52.89
C VAL A 246 -44.26 23.42 52.52
N GLY A 247 -43.81 23.63 51.30
CA GLY A 247 -43.17 24.88 50.88
C GLY A 247 -41.65 24.82 51.10
N GLU A 248 -40.92 25.50 50.23
CA GLU A 248 -39.46 25.39 50.13
C GLU A 248 -38.71 26.00 51.33
N ASP A 249 -39.38 26.86 52.11
CA ASP A 249 -38.80 27.63 53.23
C ASP A 249 -38.88 26.94 54.61
N VAL A 250 -39.50 25.76 54.71
CA VAL A 250 -39.78 25.10 56.00
C VAL A 250 -38.93 23.84 56.16
N SER A 251 -38.04 23.83 57.17
CA SER A 251 -37.18 22.67 57.42
C SER A 251 -37.92 21.52 58.10
N VAL A 252 -37.57 20.28 57.76
CA VAL A 252 -38.16 19.07 58.36
C VAL A 252 -37.98 19.03 59.89
N GLN A 253 -36.89 19.62 60.40
CA GLN A 253 -36.66 19.75 61.84
C GLN A 253 -37.70 20.64 62.54
N GLN A 254 -38.12 21.75 61.92
CA GLN A 254 -39.15 22.64 62.47
C GLN A 254 -40.53 21.98 62.53
N LEU A 255 -40.87 21.11 61.56
CA LEU A 255 -42.11 20.32 61.61
C LEU A 255 -42.13 19.34 62.78
N LEU A 256 -41.01 18.65 63.02
CA LEU A 256 -40.85 17.71 64.14
C LEU A 256 -40.90 18.42 65.49
N SER A 257 -40.50 19.70 65.56
CA SER A 257 -40.58 20.53 66.78
C SER A 257 -41.98 21.07 67.09
N SER A 258 -42.97 20.94 66.21
CA SER A 258 -44.33 21.48 66.42
C SER A 258 -45.42 20.65 65.70
N PRO A 259 -45.63 19.38 66.09
CA PRO A 259 -46.64 18.53 65.48
C PRO A 259 -48.06 19.01 65.80
N GLY A 260 -48.76 19.56 64.80
CA GLY A 260 -50.19 19.90 64.87
C GLY A 260 -50.57 21.33 64.47
N THR A 261 -49.64 22.29 64.60
CA THR A 261 -49.90 23.71 64.23
C THR A 261 -49.77 23.95 62.72
N TRP A 262 -49.02 23.10 62.03
CA TRP A 262 -48.63 23.31 60.64
C TRP A 262 -49.68 22.74 59.66
N ARG A 263 -50.07 23.53 58.64
CA ARG A 263 -51.08 23.16 57.62
C ARG A 263 -50.46 23.07 56.23
N GLY A 264 -50.85 22.05 55.48
CA GLY A 264 -50.39 21.76 54.10
C GLY A 264 -50.40 22.99 53.19
N ARG A 265 -49.40 23.17 52.31
CA ARG A 265 -49.43 24.22 51.28
C ARG A 265 -50.70 24.12 50.42
N ALA A 266 -51.10 22.90 50.04
CA ALA A 266 -52.35 22.63 49.35
C ALA A 266 -53.59 23.08 50.17
N GLN A 267 -53.61 22.82 51.48
CA GLN A 267 -54.70 23.28 52.36
C GLN A 267 -54.71 24.81 52.52
N GLN A 268 -53.55 25.44 52.63
CA GLN A 268 -53.42 26.90 52.71
C GLN A 268 -53.88 27.56 51.40
N ILE A 269 -53.54 27.00 50.25
CA ILE A 269 -54.05 27.42 48.94
C ILE A 269 -55.58 27.26 48.89
N LEU A 270 -56.14 26.13 49.31
CA LEU A 270 -57.60 25.92 49.31
C LEU A 270 -58.34 26.93 50.22
N VAL A 271 -57.80 27.23 51.41
CA VAL A 271 -58.36 28.24 52.33
C VAL A 271 -58.22 29.66 51.77
N LEU A 272 -57.13 29.97 51.08
CA LEU A 272 -56.97 31.25 50.39
C LEU A 272 -57.92 31.35 49.18
N GLN A 273 -58.10 30.28 48.40
CA GLN A 273 -59.05 30.21 47.30
C GLN A 273 -60.52 30.27 47.76
N SER A 274 -60.86 29.74 48.94
CA SER A 274 -62.21 29.93 49.49
C SER A 274 -62.42 31.36 49.95
N LYS A 275 -61.44 31.97 50.64
CA LYS A 275 -61.49 33.40 51.02
C LYS A 275 -61.51 34.34 49.82
N VAL A 276 -60.73 34.07 48.77
CA VAL A 276 -60.75 34.84 47.53
C VAL A 276 -62.12 34.74 46.87
N ARG A 277 -62.70 33.53 46.72
CA ARG A 277 -64.07 33.37 46.20
C ARG A 277 -65.14 34.04 47.07
N GLU A 278 -64.94 34.09 48.39
CA GLU A 278 -65.83 34.79 49.31
C GLU A 278 -65.71 36.32 49.19
N LEU A 279 -64.50 36.85 49.07
CA LEU A 279 -64.23 38.28 48.81
C LEU A 279 -64.69 38.69 47.41
N GLU A 280 -64.48 37.86 46.38
CA GLU A 280 -65.01 38.04 45.03
C GLU A 280 -66.54 38.01 45.03
N LYS A 281 -67.17 37.18 45.86
CA LYS A 281 -68.63 37.18 46.04
C LYS A 281 -69.14 38.41 46.80
N GLN A 282 -68.34 38.97 47.72
CA GLN A 282 -68.63 40.24 48.41
C GLN A 282 -68.42 41.46 47.49
N LEU A 283 -67.43 41.44 46.60
CA LEU A 283 -67.18 42.46 45.57
C LEU A 283 -68.13 42.33 44.37
N GLY A 284 -68.59 41.12 44.07
CA GLY A 284 -69.53 40.79 43.00
C GLY A 284 -71.00 40.94 43.40
N GLN A 285 -71.30 41.28 44.66
CA GLN A 285 -72.60 41.86 44.99
C GLN A 285 -72.70 43.26 44.37
N PRO A 286 -73.71 43.53 43.53
CA PRO A 286 -73.66 44.67 42.63
C PRO A 286 -73.78 46.00 43.38
N GLN A 287 -72.72 46.81 43.32
CA GLN A 287 -72.82 48.24 43.54
C GLN A 287 -73.64 48.85 42.39
N SER A 288 -74.95 48.84 42.56
CA SER A 288 -75.92 49.26 41.53
C SER A 288 -75.98 50.79 41.37
N ARG A 289 -74.99 51.38 40.67
CA ARG A 289 -75.15 52.73 40.09
C ARG A 289 -74.12 53.08 39.00
N ALA A 290 -74.61 53.79 37.98
CA ALA A 290 -73.91 54.31 36.78
C ALA A 290 -73.41 53.20 35.81
N VAL A 291 -73.91 53.07 34.57
CA VAL A 291 -73.83 54.01 33.43
C VAL A 291 -72.36 54.38 33.15
N GLY A 292 -71.75 54.11 31.98
CA GLY A 292 -72.20 53.50 30.72
C GLY A 292 -71.29 53.97 29.57
N THR A 293 -71.24 53.24 28.45
CA THR A 293 -70.60 53.62 27.15
C THR A 293 -69.09 53.90 27.07
N ALA A 294 -68.35 53.00 26.38
CA ALA A 294 -67.31 53.24 25.35
C ALA A 294 -66.68 51.88 24.96
N SER A 295 -67.01 51.30 23.79
CA SER A 295 -66.15 51.27 22.57
C SER A 295 -64.68 51.03 22.90
N ASP A 296 -64.11 49.85 22.67
CA ASP A 296 -63.73 49.31 21.34
C ASP A 296 -63.21 50.40 20.40
N GLU A 297 -61.89 50.64 20.44
CA GLU A 297 -61.09 51.13 19.32
C GLU A 297 -59.58 50.94 19.58
N LEU A 298 -58.91 50.40 18.55
CA LEU A 298 -57.56 50.72 18.07
C LEU A 298 -56.31 50.63 18.98
N SER A 299 -55.42 49.76 18.49
CA SER A 299 -53.96 49.76 18.60
C SER A 299 -53.25 51.14 18.67
N VAL A 300 -52.74 51.49 19.85
CA VAL A 300 -51.53 52.33 20.02
C VAL A 300 -50.75 51.80 21.24
N CYS A 301 -49.41 51.73 21.17
CA CYS A 301 -48.59 51.48 22.36
C CYS A 301 -48.84 52.60 23.40
N PRO A 302 -49.39 52.32 24.59
CA PRO A 302 -49.69 53.37 25.54
C PRO A 302 -48.39 53.97 26.11
N ASP A 303 -48.32 55.30 26.13
CA ASP A 303 -47.19 56.04 26.71
C ASP A 303 -46.94 55.56 28.15
N PRO A 304 -45.75 55.00 28.47
CA PRO A 304 -45.48 54.39 29.77
C PRO A 304 -45.64 55.33 30.96
N ARG A 305 -45.73 56.65 30.73
CA ARG A 305 -45.89 57.68 31.76
C ARG A 305 -47.30 57.78 32.35
N LYS A 306 -48.35 57.32 31.64
CA LYS A 306 -49.76 57.46 32.09
C LYS A 306 -50.42 56.18 32.60
N LEU A 307 -49.74 55.03 32.51
CA LEU A 307 -50.28 53.75 32.99
C LEU A 307 -50.38 53.69 34.51
N THR A 308 -51.52 53.21 35.00
CA THR A 308 -51.72 52.83 36.40
C THR A 308 -50.77 51.68 36.80
N ALA A 309 -50.52 51.51 38.09
CA ALA A 309 -49.65 50.43 38.59
C ALA A 309 -50.15 49.03 38.16
N GLN A 310 -51.47 48.84 38.06
CA GLN A 310 -52.11 47.60 37.63
C GLN A 310 -51.84 47.30 36.14
N GLU A 311 -51.97 48.28 35.25
CA GLU A 311 -51.69 48.11 33.82
C GLU A 311 -50.20 47.83 33.56
N ARG A 312 -49.30 48.50 34.29
CA ARG A 312 -47.86 48.21 34.24
C ARG A 312 -47.55 46.77 34.67
N ASN A 313 -48.19 46.27 35.71
CA ASN A 313 -48.05 44.88 36.15
C ASN A 313 -48.58 43.88 35.11
N LEU A 314 -49.74 44.13 34.50
CA LEU A 314 -50.30 43.28 33.45
C LEU A 314 -49.40 43.21 32.20
N LEU A 315 -48.81 44.33 31.79
CA LEU A 315 -47.82 44.35 30.71
C LEU A 315 -46.54 43.59 31.10
N ARG A 316 -46.07 43.71 32.35
CA ARG A 316 -44.89 42.96 32.82
C ARG A 316 -45.14 41.45 32.87
N ILE A 317 -46.33 41.01 33.28
CA ILE A 317 -46.73 39.59 33.25
C ILE A 317 -46.73 39.07 31.80
N ARG A 318 -47.39 39.78 30.87
CA ARG A 318 -47.42 39.39 29.45
C ARG A 318 -46.03 39.35 28.81
N LEU A 319 -45.11 40.23 29.21
CA LEU A 319 -43.71 40.16 28.76
C LEU A 319 -42.99 38.94 29.33
N LEU A 320 -43.13 38.65 30.63
CA LEU A 320 -42.54 37.46 31.26
C LEU A 320 -43.12 36.15 30.70
N GLU A 321 -44.39 36.12 30.30
CA GLU A 321 -45.03 35.00 29.62
C GLU A 321 -44.44 34.78 28.23
N ARG A 322 -44.25 35.84 27.44
CA ARG A 322 -43.57 35.76 26.13
C ARG A 322 -42.10 35.36 26.27
N GLU A 323 -41.35 35.97 27.19
CA GLU A 323 -39.95 35.63 27.47
C GLU A 323 -39.81 34.14 27.83
N LYS A 324 -40.74 33.60 28.63
CA LYS A 324 -40.82 32.16 28.92
C LYS A 324 -41.18 31.33 27.69
N GLN A 325 -42.20 31.71 26.92
CA GLN A 325 -42.65 31.00 25.74
C GLN A 325 -41.56 30.93 24.66
N GLU A 326 -40.92 32.06 24.35
CA GLU A 326 -39.75 32.12 23.47
C GLU A 326 -38.58 31.28 24.00
N GLY A 327 -38.38 31.23 25.31
CA GLY A 327 -37.38 30.36 25.95
C GLY A 327 -37.69 28.87 25.75
N TRP A 328 -38.94 28.46 25.91
CA TRP A 328 -39.41 27.10 25.62
C TRP A 328 -39.27 26.75 24.13
N GLU A 329 -39.61 27.68 23.24
CA GLU A 329 -39.48 27.48 21.78
C GLU A 329 -38.02 27.36 21.34
N LYS A 330 -37.11 28.16 21.90
CA LYS A 330 -35.65 28.03 21.69
C LYS A 330 -35.14 26.68 22.17
N LEU A 331 -35.47 26.26 23.39
CA LEU A 331 -35.07 24.96 23.94
C LEU A 331 -35.68 23.77 23.18
N ALA A 332 -36.91 23.91 22.67
CA ALA A 332 -37.53 22.89 21.81
C ALA A 332 -36.83 22.80 20.44
N GLY A 333 -36.48 23.94 19.84
CA GLY A 333 -35.70 23.98 18.61
C GLY A 333 -34.29 23.38 18.76
N GLU A 334 -33.62 23.65 19.88
CA GLU A 334 -32.33 23.04 20.25
C GLU A 334 -32.45 21.52 20.45
N ARG A 335 -33.48 21.06 21.19
CA ARG A 335 -33.77 19.62 21.33
C ARG A 335 -33.94 18.96 19.96
N ASP A 336 -34.74 19.55 19.08
CA ASP A 336 -35.03 18.97 17.77
C ASP A 336 -33.81 19.01 16.83
N ALA A 337 -32.93 20.01 16.98
CA ALA A 337 -31.65 20.06 16.28
C ALA A 337 -30.72 18.93 16.76
N LEU A 338 -30.51 18.81 18.07
CA LEU A 338 -29.70 17.73 18.66
C LEU A 338 -30.25 16.34 18.33
N GLN A 339 -31.58 16.18 18.28
CA GLN A 339 -32.20 14.92 17.89
C GLN A 339 -31.93 14.57 16.42
N ARG A 340 -32.03 15.54 15.51
CA ARG A 340 -31.64 15.37 14.09
C ARG A 340 -30.15 15.02 13.94
N GLU A 341 -29.27 15.70 14.68
CA GLU A 341 -27.83 15.37 14.69
C GLU A 341 -27.56 13.95 15.19
N LEU A 342 -28.23 13.51 16.27
CA LEU A 342 -28.12 12.14 16.77
C LEU A 342 -28.59 11.10 15.75
N GLU A 343 -29.69 11.36 15.04
CA GLU A 343 -30.19 10.50 13.97
C GLU A 343 -29.21 10.43 12.78
N GLU A 344 -28.60 11.56 12.40
CA GLU A 344 -27.56 11.59 11.37
C GLU A 344 -26.30 10.84 11.78
N LEU A 345 -25.79 11.04 13.00
CA LEU A 345 -24.64 10.31 13.52
C LEU A 345 -24.94 8.81 13.59
N ARG A 346 -26.17 8.43 13.96
CA ARG A 346 -26.62 7.04 13.96
C ARG A 346 -26.62 6.45 12.54
N ARG A 347 -27.14 7.14 11.53
CA ARG A 347 -27.08 6.71 10.12
C ARG A 347 -25.63 6.57 9.63
N LYS A 348 -24.75 7.52 9.97
CA LYS A 348 -23.30 7.47 9.68
C LYS A 348 -22.65 6.25 10.34
N TYR A 349 -22.97 5.96 11.60
CA TYR A 349 -22.47 4.77 12.32
C TYR A 349 -23.00 3.45 11.73
N GLU A 350 -24.29 3.37 11.39
CA GLU A 350 -24.89 2.19 10.75
C GLU A 350 -24.25 1.93 9.37
N GLY A 351 -23.98 2.97 8.58
CA GLY A 351 -23.21 2.87 7.33
C GLY A 351 -21.77 2.39 7.53
N LEU A 352 -21.05 2.93 8.52
CA LEU A 352 -19.70 2.46 8.89
C LEU A 352 -19.70 1.01 9.38
N ARG A 353 -20.74 0.60 10.13
CA ARG A 353 -20.93 -0.78 10.60
C ARG A 353 -21.21 -1.74 9.45
N ALA A 354 -22.05 -1.35 8.50
CA ALA A 354 -22.31 -2.13 7.28
C ALA A 354 -21.03 -2.29 6.44
N ARG A 355 -20.29 -1.20 6.21
CA ARG A 355 -18.99 -1.25 5.50
C ARG A 355 -17.98 -2.16 6.19
N ASN A 356 -17.84 -2.06 7.52
CA ASN A 356 -16.95 -2.96 8.27
C ASN A 356 -17.37 -4.43 8.17
N LYS A 357 -18.68 -4.72 8.15
CA LYS A 357 -19.18 -6.10 7.96
C LYS A 357 -18.81 -6.64 6.58
N VAL A 358 -18.93 -5.84 5.52
CA VAL A 358 -18.55 -6.21 4.15
C VAL A 358 -17.03 -6.43 4.06
N LEU A 359 -16.22 -5.46 4.50
CA LEU A 359 -14.76 -5.58 4.53
C LEU A 359 -14.29 -6.81 5.34
N ALA A 360 -14.94 -7.12 6.47
CA ALA A 360 -14.62 -8.33 7.25
C ALA A 360 -14.96 -9.62 6.49
N SER A 361 -16.03 -9.64 5.69
CA SER A 361 -16.33 -10.78 4.81
C SER A 361 -15.34 -10.90 3.65
N GLU A 362 -14.93 -9.80 3.03
CA GLU A 362 -13.91 -9.77 1.97
C GLU A 362 -12.55 -10.27 2.48
N VAL A 363 -12.11 -9.82 3.67
CA VAL A 363 -10.89 -10.32 4.32
C VAL A 363 -11.01 -11.82 4.62
N LYS A 364 -12.19 -12.33 4.97
CA LYS A 364 -12.41 -13.78 5.16
C LYS A 364 -12.32 -14.54 3.83
N THR A 365 -12.92 -14.05 2.76
CA THR A 365 -12.84 -14.71 1.44
C THR A 365 -11.43 -14.69 0.87
N LEU A 366 -10.70 -13.58 1.02
CA LEU A 366 -9.30 -13.46 0.59
C LEU A 366 -8.38 -14.42 1.38
N ARG A 367 -8.59 -14.55 2.70
CA ARG A 367 -7.86 -15.54 3.51
C ARG A 367 -8.16 -16.98 3.08
N ASN A 368 -9.41 -17.30 2.75
CA ASN A 368 -9.77 -18.63 2.24
C ASN A 368 -9.10 -18.89 0.89
N GLN A 369 -9.13 -17.93 -0.04
CA GLN A 369 -8.45 -18.04 -1.34
C GLN A 369 -6.93 -18.23 -1.17
N MET A 370 -6.29 -17.43 -0.31
CA MET A 370 -4.88 -17.59 0.02
C MET A 370 -4.58 -18.97 0.65
N GLY A 371 -5.48 -19.49 1.50
CA GLY A 371 -5.43 -20.86 2.00
C GLY A 371 -5.41 -21.89 0.88
N THR A 372 -6.34 -21.81 -0.08
CA THR A 372 -6.36 -22.74 -1.23
C THR A 372 -5.14 -22.62 -2.14
N LEU A 373 -4.49 -21.46 -2.22
CA LEU A 373 -3.23 -21.29 -2.95
C LEU A 373 -2.05 -21.93 -2.21
N VAL A 374 -2.00 -21.80 -0.88
CA VAL A 374 -1.00 -22.49 -0.04
C VAL A 374 -1.20 -24.01 -0.09
N GLU A 375 -2.45 -24.48 -0.10
CA GLU A 375 -2.76 -25.90 -0.30
C GLU A 375 -2.27 -26.37 -1.67
N LYS A 376 -2.55 -25.66 -2.77
CA LYS A 376 -2.02 -26.01 -4.09
C LYS A 376 -0.49 -26.08 -4.10
N GLY A 377 0.18 -25.06 -3.56
CA GLY A 377 1.65 -25.06 -3.44
C GLY A 377 2.20 -26.30 -2.73
N ARG A 378 1.52 -26.80 -1.68
CA ARG A 378 1.91 -28.07 -1.03
C ARG A 378 1.73 -29.30 -1.92
N HIS A 379 0.67 -29.36 -2.73
CA HIS A 379 0.50 -30.47 -3.69
C HIS A 379 1.54 -30.39 -4.82
N ASP A 380 1.92 -29.18 -5.23
CA ASP A 380 2.99 -28.95 -6.20
C ASP A 380 4.36 -29.35 -5.61
N ASP A 381 4.64 -29.01 -4.34
CA ASP A 381 5.83 -29.44 -3.59
C ASP A 381 5.88 -30.97 -3.44
N GLU A 382 4.77 -31.62 -3.05
CA GLU A 382 4.64 -33.09 -2.96
C GLU A 382 4.88 -33.77 -4.32
N LEU A 383 4.42 -33.17 -5.42
CA LEU A 383 4.67 -33.64 -6.78
C LEU A 383 6.15 -33.49 -7.18
N ILE A 384 6.79 -32.37 -6.82
CA ILE A 384 8.22 -32.14 -7.05
C ILE A 384 9.05 -33.17 -6.27
N ASP A 385 8.74 -33.42 -5.00
CA ASP A 385 9.43 -34.43 -4.18
C ASP A 385 9.28 -35.83 -4.78
N ALA A 386 8.09 -36.20 -5.25
CA ALA A 386 7.85 -37.49 -5.92
C ALA A 386 8.66 -37.63 -7.22
N LEU A 387 8.74 -36.58 -8.04
CA LEU A 387 9.55 -36.57 -9.26
C LEU A 387 11.05 -36.59 -8.97
N MET A 388 11.50 -35.88 -7.92
CA MET A 388 12.90 -35.89 -7.47
C MET A 388 13.33 -37.28 -6.97
N GLU A 389 12.47 -37.98 -6.23
CA GLU A 389 12.75 -39.35 -5.80
C GLU A 389 12.77 -40.33 -6.98
N GLN A 390 11.90 -40.16 -7.99
CA GLN A 390 11.97 -40.93 -9.24
C GLN A 390 13.28 -40.68 -10.02
N LEU A 391 13.72 -39.42 -10.14
CA LEU A 391 14.99 -39.08 -10.79
C LEU A 391 16.18 -39.70 -10.05
N LYS A 392 16.16 -39.65 -8.72
CA LYS A 392 17.18 -40.28 -7.87
C LYS A 392 17.22 -41.80 -8.05
N GLN A 393 16.07 -42.48 -8.06
CA GLN A 393 15.97 -43.92 -8.33
C GLN A 393 16.53 -44.28 -9.72
N LEU A 394 16.21 -43.49 -10.77
CA LEU A 394 16.79 -43.68 -12.10
C LEU A 394 18.31 -43.47 -12.11
N GLN A 395 18.82 -42.48 -11.36
CA GLN A 395 20.26 -42.23 -11.24
C GLN A 395 20.98 -43.37 -10.50
N GLU A 396 20.37 -43.93 -9.45
CA GLU A 396 20.88 -45.12 -8.74
C GLU A 396 20.90 -46.35 -9.65
N VAL A 397 19.84 -46.59 -10.43
CA VAL A 397 19.78 -47.66 -11.43
C VAL A 397 20.87 -47.49 -12.49
N LEU A 398 21.03 -46.29 -13.07
CA LEU A 398 22.10 -46.00 -14.02
C LEU A 398 23.51 -46.18 -13.43
N GLY A 399 23.72 -45.76 -12.18
CA GLY A 399 24.96 -45.99 -11.45
C GLY A 399 25.26 -47.47 -11.23
N SER A 400 24.23 -48.25 -10.88
CA SER A 400 24.34 -49.71 -10.70
C SER A 400 24.65 -50.44 -12.01
N LEU A 401 24.04 -50.00 -13.13
CA LEU A 401 24.30 -50.52 -14.47
C LEU A 401 25.72 -50.19 -14.92
N SER A 402 26.15 -48.94 -14.76
CA SER A 402 27.53 -48.51 -15.07
C SER A 402 28.57 -49.33 -14.31
N LEU A 403 28.38 -49.52 -13.00
CA LEU A 403 29.26 -50.36 -12.16
C LEU A 403 29.24 -51.83 -12.60
N GLN A 404 28.10 -52.35 -13.07
CA GLN A 404 27.99 -53.70 -13.60
C GLN A 404 28.66 -53.83 -14.97
N GLU A 405 28.57 -52.83 -15.84
CA GLU A 405 29.31 -52.77 -17.09
C GLU A 405 30.82 -52.68 -16.88
N GLU A 406 31.31 -51.92 -15.90
CA GLU A 406 32.73 -51.90 -15.54
C GLU A 406 33.21 -53.26 -15.06
N LYS A 407 32.43 -53.95 -14.22
CA LYS A 407 32.75 -55.32 -13.77
C LYS A 407 32.79 -56.31 -14.93
N THR A 408 31.86 -56.24 -15.88
CA THR A 408 31.85 -57.12 -17.06
C THR A 408 32.95 -56.77 -18.06
N ARG A 409 33.25 -55.48 -18.29
CA ARG A 409 34.42 -55.05 -19.08
C ARG A 409 35.73 -55.52 -18.45
N ALA A 410 35.87 -55.41 -17.12
CA ALA A 410 37.06 -55.87 -16.41
C ALA A 410 37.24 -57.39 -16.47
N SER A 411 36.17 -58.18 -16.34
CA SER A 411 36.24 -59.64 -16.48
C SER A 411 36.47 -60.08 -17.93
N GLN A 412 35.84 -59.43 -18.91
CA GLN A 412 36.14 -59.61 -20.35
C GLN A 412 37.59 -59.27 -20.67
N HIS A 413 38.14 -58.18 -20.11
CA HIS A 413 39.53 -57.80 -20.36
C HIS A 413 40.50 -58.82 -19.75
N ARG A 414 40.24 -59.33 -18.54
CA ARG A 414 41.01 -60.42 -17.92
C ARG A 414 40.98 -61.69 -18.77
N LEU A 415 39.81 -62.08 -19.27
CA LEU A 415 39.67 -63.24 -20.16
C LEU A 415 40.41 -63.02 -21.49
N GLY A 416 40.31 -61.83 -22.08
CA GLY A 416 41.06 -61.47 -23.29
C GLY A 416 42.58 -61.46 -23.08
N GLN A 417 43.06 -61.04 -21.91
CA GLN A 417 44.48 -61.14 -21.53
C GLN A 417 44.92 -62.61 -21.41
N GLN A 418 44.11 -63.47 -20.78
CA GLN A 418 44.38 -64.91 -20.68
C GLN A 418 44.48 -65.56 -22.06
N LEU A 419 43.48 -65.34 -22.92
CA LEU A 419 43.46 -65.85 -24.30
C LEU A 419 44.63 -65.33 -25.14
N ASN A 420 45.05 -64.07 -24.96
CA ASN A 420 46.23 -63.53 -25.65
C ASN A 420 47.52 -64.21 -25.17
N ASN A 421 47.67 -64.47 -23.87
CA ASN A 421 48.82 -65.20 -23.33
C ASN A 421 48.87 -66.65 -23.88
N GLU A 422 47.73 -67.35 -23.94
CA GLU A 422 47.62 -68.68 -24.56
C GLU A 422 47.89 -68.66 -26.07
N ALA A 423 47.44 -67.62 -26.77
CA ALA A 423 47.73 -67.40 -28.19
C ALA A 423 49.23 -67.14 -28.43
N GLN A 424 49.90 -66.40 -27.54
CA GLN A 424 51.35 -66.19 -27.60
C GLN A 424 52.13 -67.49 -27.32
N GLN A 425 51.71 -68.27 -26.32
CA GLN A 425 52.30 -69.58 -26.03
C GLN A 425 52.16 -70.53 -27.23
N SER A 426 50.96 -70.71 -27.76
CA SER A 426 50.72 -71.55 -28.94
C SER A 426 51.45 -71.04 -30.19
N SER A 427 51.50 -69.72 -30.42
CA SER A 427 52.29 -69.11 -31.51
C SER A 427 53.79 -69.40 -31.37
N SER A 428 54.35 -69.27 -30.17
CA SER A 428 55.77 -69.60 -29.92
C SER A 428 56.08 -71.09 -30.12
N LEU A 429 55.17 -71.98 -29.70
CA LEU A 429 55.27 -73.42 -29.94
C LEU A 429 55.20 -73.74 -31.44
N VAL A 430 54.27 -73.11 -32.18
CA VAL A 430 54.16 -73.25 -33.64
C VAL A 430 55.42 -72.73 -34.34
N ALA A 431 56.03 -71.64 -33.86
CA ALA A 431 57.30 -71.14 -34.39
C ALA A 431 58.46 -72.13 -34.15
N GLN A 432 58.54 -72.74 -32.96
CA GLN A 432 59.52 -73.80 -32.66
C GLN A 432 59.32 -75.04 -33.53
N LEU A 433 58.07 -75.49 -33.70
CA LEU A 433 57.72 -76.62 -34.58
C LEU A 433 58.10 -76.32 -36.03
N ARG A 434 57.80 -75.12 -36.54
CA ARG A 434 58.19 -74.69 -37.89
C ARG A 434 59.72 -74.63 -38.06
N ALA A 435 60.47 -74.17 -37.06
CA ALA A 435 61.92 -74.17 -37.10
C ALA A 435 62.50 -75.60 -37.17
N MET A 436 62.00 -76.54 -36.36
CA MET A 436 62.40 -77.95 -36.44
C MET A 436 62.01 -78.62 -37.76
N VAL A 437 60.86 -78.25 -38.35
CA VAL A 437 60.47 -78.73 -39.69
C VAL A 437 61.43 -78.18 -40.74
N ALA A 438 61.75 -76.88 -40.72
CA ALA A 438 62.70 -76.28 -41.66
C ALA A 438 64.12 -76.88 -41.53
N GLU A 439 64.58 -77.19 -40.31
CA GLU A 439 65.85 -77.90 -40.08
C GLU A 439 65.80 -79.33 -40.67
N ARG A 440 64.72 -80.08 -40.44
CA ARG A 440 64.54 -81.41 -41.02
C ARG A 440 64.45 -81.37 -42.54
N GLU A 441 63.71 -80.42 -43.11
CA GLU A 441 63.65 -80.21 -44.56
C GLU A 441 65.02 -79.87 -45.15
N ALA A 442 65.79 -78.99 -44.51
CA ALA A 442 67.15 -78.67 -44.96
C ALA A 442 68.05 -79.92 -44.94
N LYS A 443 67.90 -80.77 -43.92
CA LYS A 443 68.62 -82.04 -43.80
C LYS A 443 68.17 -83.08 -44.82
N VAL A 444 66.87 -83.14 -45.14
CA VAL A 444 66.33 -83.94 -46.26
C VAL A 444 66.92 -83.46 -47.59
N ARG A 445 66.90 -82.15 -47.87
CA ARG A 445 67.51 -81.59 -49.09
C ARG A 445 69.01 -81.88 -49.19
N GLN A 446 69.73 -81.86 -48.07
CA GLN A 446 71.13 -82.26 -48.03
C GLN A 446 71.29 -83.75 -48.40
N LEU A 447 70.52 -84.64 -47.78
CA LEU A 447 70.54 -86.08 -48.09
C LEU A 447 70.10 -86.37 -49.53
N GLU A 448 69.15 -85.62 -50.08
CA GLU A 448 68.73 -85.70 -51.50
C GLU A 448 69.87 -85.28 -52.44
N LEU A 449 70.65 -84.25 -52.09
CA LEU A 449 71.85 -83.87 -52.84
C LEU A 449 72.95 -84.93 -52.75
N GLU A 450 73.16 -85.53 -51.58
CA GLU A 450 74.12 -86.63 -51.38
C GLU A 450 73.70 -87.89 -52.17
N ILE A 451 72.42 -88.28 -52.11
CA ILE A 451 71.85 -89.37 -52.92
C ILE A 451 71.94 -89.06 -54.41
N GLY A 452 71.70 -87.81 -54.83
CA GLY A 452 71.85 -87.37 -56.22
C GLY A 452 73.30 -87.49 -56.71
N GLN A 453 74.27 -87.07 -55.89
CA GLN A 453 75.70 -87.21 -56.18
C GLN A 453 76.13 -88.69 -56.26
N LEU A 454 75.70 -89.53 -55.31
CA LEU A 454 75.96 -90.96 -55.33
C LEU A 454 75.30 -91.65 -56.52
N SER A 455 74.09 -91.23 -56.91
CA SER A 455 73.39 -91.74 -58.08
C SER A 455 74.08 -91.34 -59.38
N ALA A 456 74.60 -90.11 -59.48
CA ALA A 456 75.40 -89.66 -60.61
C ALA A 456 76.74 -90.42 -60.71
N GLN A 457 77.42 -90.67 -59.58
CA GLN A 457 78.61 -91.54 -59.53
C GLN A 457 78.27 -92.99 -59.92
N TYR A 458 77.10 -93.50 -59.53
CA TYR A 458 76.65 -94.84 -59.90
C TYR A 458 76.31 -94.94 -61.40
N GLN A 459 75.74 -93.89 -62.00
CA GLN A 459 75.54 -93.80 -63.45
C GLN A 459 76.87 -93.66 -64.21
N GLN A 460 77.87 -92.97 -63.66
CA GLN A 460 79.24 -92.98 -64.21
C GLN A 460 79.91 -94.36 -64.15
N ASN A 461 79.64 -95.15 -63.10
CA ASN A 461 80.21 -96.50 -62.94
C ASN A 461 79.39 -97.64 -63.61
N LYS A 462 78.17 -97.38 -64.07
CA LYS A 462 77.37 -98.29 -64.91
C LYS A 462 77.01 -97.64 -66.24
N GLY A 463 77.98 -97.60 -67.15
CA GLY A 463 77.85 -96.90 -68.44
C GLY A 463 78.64 -97.50 -69.62
N GLY A 464 78.85 -98.82 -69.65
CA GLY A 464 79.34 -99.53 -70.84
C GLY A 464 78.22 -100.38 -71.45
N GLY A 465 77.73 -100.01 -72.63
CA GLY A 465 76.70 -100.76 -73.37
C GLY A 465 75.73 -99.87 -74.15
N GLU A 466 75.89 -99.83 -75.48
CA GLU A 466 75.09 -99.01 -76.40
C GLU A 466 73.78 -99.69 -76.86
N GLY A 467 72.78 -98.86 -77.20
CA GLY A 467 71.70 -99.18 -78.16
C GLY A 467 70.54 -100.05 -77.65
N SER A 468 69.40 -100.12 -78.35
CA SER A 468 68.84 -99.30 -79.45
C SER A 468 67.35 -99.66 -79.67
N SER A 469 66.55 -98.72 -80.21
CA SER A 469 65.11 -98.87 -80.62
C SER A 469 64.10 -99.17 -79.50
N GLY A 470 62.83 -98.72 -79.47
CA GLY A 470 61.94 -97.88 -80.32
C GLY A 470 60.46 -98.24 -80.00
N PRO A 471 59.39 -97.61 -80.55
CA PRO A 471 59.25 -96.29 -81.16
C PRO A 471 58.01 -95.45 -80.68
N LYS A 472 58.16 -94.11 -80.67
CA LYS A 472 57.23 -93.08 -81.19
C LYS A 472 55.69 -93.32 -81.23
N VAL A 473 54.93 -92.68 -80.31
CA VAL A 473 53.63 -92.02 -80.62
C VAL A 473 53.47 -90.74 -79.76
N ASN A 474 53.12 -89.64 -80.41
CA ASN A 474 52.60 -88.35 -79.88
C ASN A 474 51.23 -88.12 -80.60
N PRO A 475 50.26 -87.29 -80.14
CA PRO A 475 50.49 -85.90 -79.68
C PRO A 475 49.47 -85.27 -78.68
N THR A 476 49.67 -83.97 -78.37
CA THR A 476 48.67 -82.98 -77.83
C THR A 476 48.07 -83.24 -76.43
N CYS A 477 47.81 -82.28 -75.53
CA CYS A 477 48.00 -80.81 -75.42
C CYS A 477 47.88 -80.43 -73.91
N ALA A 478 48.04 -79.19 -73.38
CA ALA A 478 48.31 -77.85 -73.92
C ALA A 478 48.98 -76.93 -72.85
N THR A 479 49.40 -75.74 -73.28
CA THR A 479 49.48 -74.45 -72.52
C THR A 479 50.22 -74.35 -71.17
N PHE A 480 51.47 -73.87 -71.27
CA PHE A 480 52.01 -72.67 -70.58
C PHE A 480 51.08 -71.42 -70.67
N PRO A 481 51.38 -70.23 -70.09
CA PRO A 481 52.53 -69.77 -69.25
C PRO A 481 52.02 -69.14 -67.90
N GLU A 482 52.71 -68.32 -67.09
CA GLU A 482 53.96 -67.55 -67.23
C GLU A 482 54.60 -67.24 -65.84
N ASP A 483 55.93 -67.12 -65.83
CA ASP A 483 56.77 -66.48 -64.79
C ASP A 483 56.73 -64.93 -65.03
N PRO A 484 57.48 -64.02 -64.37
CA PRO A 484 58.34 -64.09 -63.19
C PRO A 484 57.85 -63.05 -62.13
N GLY A 485 58.54 -62.64 -61.06
CA GLY A 485 59.95 -62.70 -60.70
C GLY A 485 60.26 -61.59 -59.70
N GLN A 486 60.53 -61.97 -58.45
CA GLN A 486 61.43 -61.34 -57.48
C GLN A 486 61.66 -59.81 -57.50
N ALA A 487 61.33 -59.15 -56.38
CA ALA A 487 62.32 -58.40 -55.60
C ALA A 487 61.89 -58.19 -54.13
N LYS A 488 62.84 -58.37 -53.22
CA LYS A 488 62.85 -58.01 -51.78
C LYS A 488 64.01 -56.98 -51.59
N PRO A 489 64.20 -56.36 -50.41
CA PRO A 489 63.34 -55.57 -49.53
C PRO A 489 64.10 -54.21 -49.26
N PRO A 490 64.28 -53.63 -48.04
CA PRO A 490 63.49 -53.51 -46.81
C PRO A 490 63.34 -52.06 -46.25
N ALA A 491 62.67 -51.94 -45.09
CA ALA A 491 62.99 -51.07 -43.93
C ALA A 491 62.46 -49.60 -43.79
N SER A 492 61.94 -49.36 -42.58
CA SER A 492 62.15 -48.20 -41.68
C SER A 492 61.29 -46.92 -41.78
N ALA A 493 60.51 -46.71 -40.71
CA ALA A 493 60.16 -45.45 -40.00
C ALA A 493 59.41 -44.30 -40.73
N GLY A 494 58.56 -43.58 -39.98
CA GLY A 494 58.14 -42.20 -40.35
C GLY A 494 56.67 -41.85 -40.15
N ASP A 495 56.33 -41.47 -38.93
CA ASP A 495 55.21 -40.63 -38.45
C ASP A 495 54.15 -39.97 -39.39
N CYS A 496 52.89 -40.16 -38.95
CA CYS A 496 51.87 -39.12 -38.68
C CYS A 496 51.07 -38.38 -39.80
N VAL A 497 49.87 -37.95 -39.36
CA VAL A 497 48.99 -36.88 -39.89
C VAL A 497 47.98 -37.21 -41.03
N SER A 498 46.92 -37.92 -40.63
CA SER A 498 45.51 -37.49 -40.78
C SER A 498 44.68 -37.74 -42.06
N ARG A 499 43.36 -37.69 -41.84
CA ARG A 499 42.24 -37.38 -42.78
C ARG A 499 41.59 -38.54 -43.57
N LEU A 500 40.75 -39.27 -42.83
CA LEU A 500 39.36 -39.65 -43.15
C LEU A 500 38.88 -39.52 -44.62
N GLY A 501 38.40 -40.66 -45.16
CA GLY A 501 37.74 -40.79 -46.46
C GLY A 501 36.78 -41.98 -46.54
N SER A 502 36.05 -42.18 -45.44
CA SER A 502 34.77 -42.92 -45.28
C SER A 502 34.23 -43.73 -46.47
N SER A 503 34.15 -45.05 -46.29
CA SER A 503 33.20 -45.92 -47.00
C SER A 503 32.49 -46.85 -46.01
N ARG A 504 31.16 -46.69 -45.96
CA ARG A 504 30.10 -47.52 -45.37
C ARG A 504 30.51 -48.80 -44.63
N SER A 505 30.16 -48.87 -43.34
CA SER A 505 30.06 -50.12 -42.56
C SER A 505 28.77 -50.15 -41.73
N VAL A 506 28.04 -51.25 -41.80
CA VAL A 506 26.82 -51.53 -41.03
C VAL A 506 27.18 -52.46 -39.87
N THR A 507 26.64 -52.23 -38.67
CA THR A 507 26.85 -53.12 -37.51
C THR A 507 25.88 -54.30 -37.52
N SER A 508 26.32 -55.44 -36.97
CA SER A 508 25.66 -56.75 -37.08
C SER A 508 24.39 -56.94 -36.22
N LEU A 509 23.64 -55.87 -35.95
CA LEU A 509 22.38 -55.91 -35.18
C LEU A 509 21.24 -55.08 -35.79
N GLY A 510 21.30 -54.78 -37.09
CA GLY A 510 20.09 -54.49 -37.89
C GLY A 510 19.39 -53.13 -37.69
N HIS A 511 20.04 -52.12 -37.09
CA HIS A 511 19.48 -50.77 -36.97
C HIS A 511 20.28 -49.74 -37.77
N MET A 512 19.57 -48.89 -38.52
CA MET A 512 20.17 -47.69 -39.14
C MET A 512 20.31 -46.59 -38.10
N LEU A 513 21.49 -45.96 -38.00
CA LEU A 513 21.64 -44.70 -37.29
C LEU A 513 20.91 -43.60 -38.08
N VAL A 514 19.97 -42.94 -37.44
CA VAL A 514 19.38 -41.67 -37.93
C VAL A 514 20.33 -40.54 -37.55
N GLU A 515 20.81 -39.81 -38.56
CA GLU A 515 21.76 -38.72 -38.39
C GLU A 515 21.04 -37.43 -37.94
N SER A 516 21.42 -36.91 -36.77
CA SER A 516 20.77 -35.73 -36.17
C SER A 516 21.34 -34.42 -36.75
N SER A 517 20.55 -33.75 -37.59
CA SER A 517 20.95 -32.47 -38.20
C SER A 517 20.72 -31.27 -37.28
N LEU A 518 21.74 -30.89 -36.50
CA LEU A 518 21.86 -29.54 -35.94
C LEU A 518 22.81 -28.71 -36.81
N THR A 519 22.24 -27.95 -37.75
CA THR A 519 22.94 -26.87 -38.47
C THR A 519 22.02 -25.67 -38.61
N TRP A 520 22.49 -24.51 -38.12
CA TRP A 520 21.82 -23.22 -38.27
C TRP A 520 21.89 -22.73 -39.72
N PRO A 521 20.78 -22.23 -40.30
CA PRO A 521 20.82 -21.47 -41.55
C PRO A 521 20.89 -19.95 -41.30
N SER A 522 21.58 -19.27 -42.21
CA SER A 522 21.77 -17.81 -42.23
C SER A 522 20.53 -17.03 -42.69
N LEU A 523 20.60 -15.69 -42.55
CA LEU A 523 19.57 -14.71 -42.93
C LEU A 523 18.98 -14.92 -44.36
N PRO A 524 17.66 -14.70 -44.56
CA PRO A 524 17.04 -14.81 -45.88
C PRO A 524 17.20 -13.52 -46.73
N SER A 525 17.50 -13.72 -48.01
CA SER A 525 17.39 -12.71 -49.07
C SER A 525 15.95 -12.63 -49.59
N PRO A 526 15.41 -11.45 -49.96
CA PRO A 526 14.05 -11.35 -50.51
C PRO A 526 13.98 -11.72 -52.00
N HIS A 527 12.78 -12.19 -52.39
CA HIS A 527 12.27 -12.52 -53.74
C HIS A 527 12.22 -14.01 -54.10
N GLY A 528 11.01 -14.49 -54.41
CA GLY A 528 10.73 -15.84 -54.90
C GLY A 528 9.59 -16.53 -54.14
N ALA A 529 8.34 -16.20 -54.46
CA ALA A 529 7.19 -16.87 -53.85
C ALA A 529 7.07 -18.33 -54.36
N SER A 530 7.12 -19.30 -53.44
CA SER A 530 6.85 -20.71 -53.72
C SER A 530 5.83 -21.26 -52.70
N PRO A 531 4.55 -21.42 -53.06
CA PRO A 531 3.49 -21.77 -52.12
C PRO A 531 3.39 -23.28 -51.92
N ARG A 532 4.45 -23.93 -51.40
CA ARG A 532 4.46 -25.36 -51.06
C ARG A 532 5.35 -25.68 -49.85
N PHE A 533 4.91 -25.31 -48.66
CA PHE A 533 5.21 -26.09 -47.45
C PHE A 533 3.91 -26.34 -46.69
N SER A 534 3.70 -27.60 -46.33
CA SER A 534 2.44 -28.10 -45.79
C SER A 534 2.21 -27.57 -44.38
N ASP A 535 0.97 -27.15 -44.11
CA ASP A 535 0.45 -26.91 -42.76
C ASP A 535 0.48 -28.20 -41.92
N SER A 536 1.63 -28.53 -41.33
CA SER A 536 1.70 -29.59 -40.31
C SER A 536 0.92 -29.14 -39.07
N PRO A 537 0.05 -29.99 -38.47
CA PRO A 537 -0.65 -29.65 -37.24
C PRO A 537 0.33 -29.34 -36.09
N GLU A 538 1.50 -29.96 -36.08
CA GLU A 538 2.57 -29.69 -35.11
C GLU A 538 3.12 -28.27 -35.24
N GLN A 539 3.32 -27.78 -36.47
CA GLN A 539 3.81 -26.42 -36.72
C GLN A 539 2.80 -25.36 -36.27
N LYS A 540 1.50 -25.63 -36.42
CA LYS A 540 0.42 -24.80 -35.87
C LYS A 540 0.39 -24.85 -34.34
N GLY A 541 0.66 -26.00 -33.73
CA GLY A 541 0.84 -26.15 -32.28
C GLY A 541 1.99 -25.29 -31.75
N TRP A 542 3.17 -25.38 -32.36
CA TRP A 542 4.34 -24.57 -31.98
C TRP A 542 4.08 -23.06 -32.17
N GLN A 543 3.41 -22.65 -33.26
CA GLN A 543 3.03 -21.25 -33.46
C GLN A 543 2.05 -20.76 -32.39
N ALA A 544 1.02 -21.54 -32.05
CA ALA A 544 0.08 -21.21 -31.00
C ALA A 544 0.79 -21.05 -29.64
N GLN A 545 1.67 -21.98 -29.29
CA GLN A 545 2.44 -21.94 -28.04
C GLN A 545 3.39 -20.73 -27.99
N VAL A 546 4.04 -20.37 -29.10
CA VAL A 546 4.84 -19.14 -29.20
C VAL A 546 3.98 -17.88 -29.04
N THR A 547 2.77 -17.85 -29.58
CA THR A 547 1.85 -16.71 -29.37
C THR A 547 1.36 -16.61 -27.92
N GLU A 548 1.13 -17.74 -27.26
CA GLU A 548 0.73 -17.80 -25.85
C GLU A 548 1.87 -17.31 -24.93
N PHE A 549 3.09 -17.81 -25.10
CA PHE A 549 4.25 -17.32 -24.36
C PHE A 549 4.51 -15.82 -24.61
N LYS A 550 4.29 -15.33 -25.83
CA LYS A 550 4.43 -13.90 -26.15
C LYS A 550 3.36 -13.05 -25.47
N ALA A 551 2.12 -13.52 -25.39
CA ALA A 551 1.02 -12.84 -24.69
C ALA A 551 1.25 -12.84 -23.17
N LEU A 552 1.69 -13.97 -22.59
CA LEU A 552 2.06 -14.06 -21.17
C LEU A 552 3.22 -13.12 -20.83
N TRP A 553 4.27 -13.09 -21.67
CA TRP A 553 5.39 -12.16 -21.50
C TRP A 553 4.90 -10.69 -21.51
N GLN A 554 4.10 -10.29 -22.50
CA GLN A 554 3.50 -8.94 -22.57
C GLN A 554 2.64 -8.61 -21.35
N ALA A 555 1.84 -9.55 -20.84
CA ALA A 555 1.08 -9.36 -19.61
C ALA A 555 2.00 -9.16 -18.39
N THR A 556 3.10 -9.92 -18.28
CA THR A 556 4.08 -9.71 -17.21
C THR A 556 4.88 -8.42 -17.35
N GLU A 557 5.06 -7.88 -18.56
CA GLU A 557 5.62 -6.54 -18.75
C GLU A 557 4.69 -5.46 -18.18
N VAL A 558 3.40 -5.52 -18.52
CA VAL A 558 2.39 -4.55 -18.05
C VAL A 558 2.25 -4.59 -16.51
N GLU A 559 2.23 -5.77 -15.89
CA GLU A 559 2.19 -5.87 -14.44
C GLU A 559 3.51 -5.45 -13.77
N ARG A 560 4.67 -5.66 -14.41
CA ARG A 560 5.97 -5.11 -13.95
C ARG A 560 5.92 -3.58 -13.95
N ASP A 561 5.50 -2.98 -15.05
CA ASP A 561 5.44 -1.52 -15.18
C ASP A 561 4.47 -0.92 -14.14
N ARG A 562 3.29 -1.51 -13.98
CA ARG A 562 2.31 -1.16 -12.95
C ARG A 562 2.87 -1.27 -11.52
N LEU A 563 3.65 -2.31 -11.23
CA LEU A 563 4.35 -2.45 -9.95
C LEU A 563 5.43 -1.37 -9.78
N THR A 564 6.17 -0.99 -10.82
CA THR A 564 7.12 0.13 -10.73
C THR A 564 6.43 1.47 -10.51
N GLU A 565 5.25 1.71 -11.09
CA GLU A 565 4.42 2.87 -10.79
C GLU A 565 4.01 2.89 -9.31
N PHE A 566 3.50 1.77 -8.77
CA PHE A 566 3.15 1.64 -7.36
C PHE A 566 4.34 1.90 -6.43
N VAL A 567 5.52 1.36 -6.73
CA VAL A 567 6.76 1.65 -5.99
C VAL A 567 7.07 3.14 -6.03
N SER A 568 6.99 3.79 -7.20
CA SER A 568 7.25 5.23 -7.33
C SER A 568 6.27 6.10 -6.52
N VAL A 569 5.00 5.70 -6.42
CA VAL A 569 3.97 6.40 -5.65
C VAL A 569 4.18 6.21 -4.15
N LEU A 570 4.57 4.99 -3.72
CA LEU A 570 4.92 4.71 -2.33
C LEU A 570 6.18 5.48 -1.92
N GLN A 571 7.20 5.51 -2.76
CA GLN A 571 8.46 6.22 -2.51
C GLN A 571 8.24 7.73 -2.38
N LYS A 572 7.49 8.36 -3.30
CA LYS A 572 7.06 9.77 -3.16
C LYS A 572 6.28 10.03 -1.87
N ARG A 573 5.40 9.11 -1.46
CA ARG A 573 4.63 9.25 -0.21
C ARG A 573 5.53 9.17 1.03
N VAL A 574 6.56 8.32 1.00
CA VAL A 574 7.58 8.23 2.07
C VAL A 574 8.37 9.54 2.13
N GLU A 575 8.92 10.01 1.00
CA GLU A 575 9.65 11.28 0.90
C GLU A 575 8.82 12.49 1.40
N GLU A 576 7.53 12.55 1.04
CA GLU A 576 6.59 13.54 1.56
C GLU A 576 6.40 13.43 3.08
N SER A 577 6.36 12.22 3.63
CA SER A 577 6.17 11.98 5.06
C SER A 577 7.42 12.34 5.86
N ASP A 578 8.61 12.03 5.33
CA ASP A 578 9.90 12.41 5.90
C ASP A 578 10.10 13.92 5.84
N GLY A 579 9.71 14.57 4.74
CA GLY A 579 9.70 16.04 4.63
C GLY A 579 8.79 16.71 5.68
N LYS A 580 7.61 16.13 5.94
CA LYS A 580 6.69 16.60 7.00
C LYS A 580 7.28 16.36 8.40
N LEU A 581 7.94 15.22 8.63
CA LEU A 581 8.63 14.90 9.88
C LEU A 581 9.76 15.90 10.15
N LEU A 582 10.69 16.08 9.21
CA LEU A 582 11.79 17.04 9.32
C LEU A 582 11.30 18.48 9.54
N ALA A 583 10.22 18.90 8.88
CA ALA A 583 9.62 20.20 9.12
C ALA A 583 9.01 20.33 10.53
N SER A 584 8.46 19.25 11.10
CA SER A 584 7.97 19.23 12.48
C SER A 584 9.11 19.23 13.50
N GLU A 585 10.23 18.56 13.20
CA GLU A 585 11.41 18.52 14.05
C GLU A 585 12.10 19.89 14.12
N ARG A 586 12.26 20.58 12.98
CA ARG A 586 12.78 21.96 12.96
C ARG A 586 11.93 22.91 13.81
N LYS A 587 10.60 22.83 13.71
CA LYS A 587 9.69 23.60 14.57
C LYS A 587 9.86 23.26 16.05
N LEU A 588 10.04 21.99 16.40
CA LEU A 588 10.31 21.57 17.77
C LEU A 588 11.66 22.11 18.28
N GLN A 589 12.69 22.17 17.42
CA GLN A 589 13.98 22.77 17.73
C GLN A 589 13.87 24.29 17.92
N GLU A 590 13.13 25.00 17.07
CA GLU A 590 12.83 26.42 17.23
C GLU A 590 12.08 26.71 18.55
N GLU A 591 11.06 25.93 18.89
CA GLU A 591 10.32 26.08 20.16
C GLU A 591 11.20 25.78 21.37
N ARG A 592 12.10 24.79 21.29
CA ARG A 592 13.12 24.54 22.34
C ARG A 592 14.07 25.73 22.50
N GLN A 593 14.53 26.34 21.41
CA GLN A 593 15.37 27.55 21.47
C GLN A 593 14.60 28.73 22.08
N ARG A 594 13.33 28.93 21.70
CA ARG A 594 12.44 29.95 22.29
C ARG A 594 12.24 29.70 23.79
N ALA A 595 12.04 28.46 24.21
CA ALA A 595 11.91 28.09 25.62
C ALA A 595 13.18 28.44 26.42
N VAL A 596 14.37 28.06 25.94
CA VAL A 596 15.65 28.40 26.59
C VAL A 596 15.84 29.92 26.71
N VAL A 597 15.51 30.68 25.66
CA VAL A 597 15.57 32.16 25.73
C VAL A 597 14.60 32.71 26.78
N LEU A 598 13.38 32.18 26.86
CA LEU A 598 12.39 32.60 27.88
C LEU A 598 12.83 32.22 29.30
N GLU A 599 13.41 31.03 29.50
CA GLU A 599 14.00 30.61 30.78
C GLU A 599 15.12 31.57 31.21
N GLN A 600 16.04 31.92 30.32
CA GLN A 600 17.09 32.92 30.59
C GLN A 600 16.52 34.31 30.95
N HIS A 601 15.40 34.72 30.36
CA HIS A 601 14.74 35.98 30.73
C HIS A 601 14.08 35.87 32.12
N VAL A 602 13.46 34.74 32.45
CA VAL A 602 12.88 34.49 33.79
C VAL A 602 13.97 34.41 34.85
N GLU A 603 15.13 33.81 34.56
CA GLU A 603 16.28 33.79 35.46
C GLU A 603 16.85 35.20 35.67
N LYS A 604 17.05 36.00 34.61
CA LYS A 604 17.47 37.41 34.74
C LYS A 604 16.49 38.22 35.60
N MET A 605 15.18 38.06 35.39
CA MET A 605 14.14 38.72 36.20
C MET A 605 14.11 38.23 37.66
N ARG A 606 14.56 37.00 37.95
CA ARG A 606 14.73 36.48 39.32
C ARG A 606 16.05 36.95 39.96
N LEU A 607 17.06 37.24 39.15
CA LEU A 607 18.40 37.70 39.56
C LEU A 607 18.52 39.23 39.65
N GLU A 608 17.46 40.00 39.37
CA GLU A 608 17.33 41.41 39.78
C GLU A 608 16.52 41.57 41.09
N PRO A 609 17.13 41.41 42.27
CA PRO A 609 16.50 41.80 43.53
C PRO A 609 16.58 43.32 43.71
N GLY A 610 15.53 44.02 43.29
CA GLY A 610 15.13 45.29 43.93
C GLY A 610 15.20 46.56 43.08
N ARG A 611 14.08 46.92 42.45
CA ARG A 611 13.76 48.34 42.18
C ARG A 611 12.27 48.70 42.25
N ALA A 612 11.55 48.22 43.28
CA ALA A 612 10.19 48.67 43.56
C ALA A 612 9.71 48.49 45.04
N ALA A 613 10.23 49.29 45.98
CA ALA A 613 9.52 49.66 47.22
C ALA A 613 10.21 50.83 47.95
N GLY A 614 9.44 51.83 48.40
CA GLY A 614 9.94 53.04 49.09
C GLY A 614 9.31 54.32 48.53
N SER A 615 8.01 54.58 48.73
CA SER A 615 7.45 55.22 49.92
C SER A 615 8.02 56.63 50.20
N GLN A 616 7.24 57.69 49.89
CA GLN A 616 6.83 58.70 50.89
C GLN A 616 5.81 59.74 50.35
N ARG A 617 4.61 59.67 50.94
CA ARG A 617 3.75 60.77 51.47
C ARG A 617 3.89 62.20 50.90
N ALA A 618 2.86 62.61 50.16
CA ALA A 618 2.19 63.93 50.13
C ALA A 618 2.98 65.25 50.27
N THR A 619 2.82 66.13 49.28
CA THR A 619 2.56 67.57 49.50
C THR A 619 1.68 68.14 48.39
N SER A 620 0.80 69.08 48.74
CA SER A 620 -0.05 69.82 47.82
C SER A 620 0.73 70.90 47.06
N ARG A 621 0.24 71.32 45.87
CA ARG A 621 -0.04 72.73 45.49
C ARG A 621 -0.06 73.01 43.98
N SER A 622 -1.28 73.15 43.45
CA SER A 622 -1.71 74.07 42.37
C SER A 622 -1.24 73.95 40.90
N LYS A 623 -2.22 74.28 40.04
CA LYS A 623 -2.15 75.13 38.82
C LYS A 623 -1.99 74.47 37.43
N ALA A 624 -3.10 74.52 36.68
CA ALA A 624 -3.26 74.66 35.21
C ALA A 624 -2.54 73.68 34.24
N GLY A 625 -3.13 73.24 33.14
CA GLY A 625 -4.47 73.51 32.60
C GLY A 625 -4.72 72.69 31.32
N TRP A 626 -5.98 72.65 30.85
CA TRP A 626 -6.33 72.03 29.56
C TRP A 626 -5.77 72.85 28.38
N PRO A 627 -5.66 72.23 27.18
CA PRO A 627 -6.65 72.62 26.18
C PRO A 627 -7.17 71.46 25.31
N SER A 628 -8.49 71.43 25.14
CA SER A 628 -9.13 70.85 23.97
C SER A 628 -9.30 71.92 22.88
N ARG A 629 -8.98 71.59 21.63
CA ARG A 629 -9.47 72.28 20.40
C ARG A 629 -9.25 71.35 19.20
N ARG A 630 -10.29 70.65 18.76
CA ARG A 630 -11.29 71.06 17.75
C ARG A 630 -10.75 71.03 16.31
N ARG A 631 -11.33 70.09 15.54
CA ARG A 631 -11.27 70.02 14.08
C ARG A 631 -11.64 71.36 13.43
N ARG A 632 -11.06 71.64 12.26
CA ARG A 632 -11.52 72.69 11.36
C ARG A 632 -11.64 72.11 9.95
N THR A 633 -12.87 72.00 9.45
CA THR A 633 -13.18 71.59 8.08
C THR A 633 -13.08 72.77 7.12
N LYS A 634 -12.69 72.45 5.87
CA LYS A 634 -12.91 73.17 4.60
C LYS A 634 -13.15 72.05 3.58
N ARG A 635 -14.09 72.13 2.64
CA ARG A 635 -15.20 73.07 2.41
C ARG A 635 -16.53 72.32 2.51
#